data_AF-A0A965YGL4-F1
#
_entry.id   AF-A0A965YGL4-F1
#
_cell.length_a   1.000
_cell.length_b   1.000
_cell.length_c   1.000
_cell.angle_alpha   90.00
_cell.angle_beta   90.00
_cell.angle_gamma   90.00
#
_symmetry.space_group_name_H-M   'P 1'
#
loop_
_entity.id
_entity.type
_entity.pdbx_description
1 polymer ?
#
loop_
_entity_poly.entity_id
_entity_poly.type
_entity_poly.pdbx_seq_one_letter_code
_entity_poly.pdbx_strand_id
1 'polypeptide(L)'
;STIFSVEVDLKNLLTLARYGWYHQMEGDALRSLVLPWGKVATSKETERYIQTSASDRDPVALINRFAGGLEQDQQLVQRGSIHIEETSVLENLKIEDYLEKKRHALYHKMLSSDPFTIALALSYFFLNKEESSMIKAILNGKYYGYDEAYIRGVIG
;
A
#
# COMPACT_ATOMS: atom_id res chain seq x y z
N SER A 1 -7.24 -10.68 15.72
CA SER A 1 -7.71 -9.61 14.82
C SER A 1 -8.45 -10.26 13.69
N THR A 2 -9.67 -9.84 13.38
CA THR A 2 -10.40 -10.31 12.19
C THR A 2 -9.68 -9.82 10.93
N ILE A 3 -9.75 -10.60 9.86
CA ILE A 3 -9.09 -10.29 8.58
C ILE A 3 -9.45 -8.90 8.05
N PHE A 4 -10.75 -8.56 8.10
CA PHE A 4 -11.24 -7.27 7.64
C PHE A 4 -10.57 -6.11 8.38
N SER A 5 -10.23 -6.28 9.66
CA SER A 5 -9.48 -5.25 10.38
C SER A 5 -8.06 -5.09 9.84
N VAL A 6 -7.39 -6.18 9.43
CA VAL A 6 -6.04 -6.11 8.84
C VAL A 6 -6.10 -5.46 7.45
N GLU A 7 -7.11 -5.78 6.64
CA GLU A 7 -7.31 -5.18 5.32
C GLU A 7 -7.64 -3.69 5.42
N VAL A 8 -8.50 -3.31 6.36
CA VAL A 8 -8.77 -1.90 6.67
C VAL A 8 -7.50 -1.19 7.15
N ASP A 9 -6.69 -1.83 8.00
CA ASP A 9 -5.42 -1.27 8.48
C ASP A 9 -4.44 -1.04 7.31
N LEU A 10 -4.28 -2.00 6.40
CA LEU A 10 -3.44 -1.85 5.20
C LEU A 10 -3.95 -0.74 4.28
N LYS A 11 -5.28 -0.65 4.08
CA LYS A 11 -5.89 0.42 3.28
C LYS A 11 -5.65 1.78 3.89
N ASN A 12 -5.81 1.91 5.21
CA ASN A 12 -5.56 3.16 5.93
C ASN A 12 -4.08 3.57 5.85
N LEU A 13 -3.13 2.65 6.00
CA LEU A 13 -1.71 2.93 5.83
C LEU A 13 -1.38 3.44 4.42
N LEU A 14 -1.96 2.80 3.39
CA LEU A 14 -1.81 3.23 2.00
C LEU A 14 -2.39 4.64 1.79
N THR A 15 -3.60 4.91 2.30
CA THR A 15 -4.23 6.23 2.24
C THR A 15 -3.36 7.30 2.90
N LEU A 16 -2.81 7.01 4.09
CA LEU A 16 -1.97 7.95 4.83
C LEU A 16 -0.65 8.25 4.11
N ALA A 17 0.00 7.24 3.54
CA ALA A 17 1.22 7.45 2.75
C ALA A 17 0.94 8.21 1.44
N ARG A 18 -0.01 7.74 0.65
CA ARG A 18 -0.30 8.32 -0.68
C ARG A 18 -0.86 9.74 -0.58
N TYR A 19 -1.90 9.95 0.22
CA TYR A 19 -2.55 11.25 0.29
C TYR A 19 -1.91 12.16 1.34
N GLY A 20 -1.56 11.61 2.50
CA GLY A 20 -1.02 12.40 3.60
C GLY A 20 0.42 12.86 3.36
N TRP A 21 1.27 12.00 2.78
CA TRP A 21 2.66 12.36 2.51
C TRP A 21 2.90 12.70 1.05
N TYR A 22 2.61 11.81 0.10
CA TYR A 22 2.96 12.06 -1.30
C TYR A 22 2.17 13.22 -1.93
N HIS A 23 0.86 13.30 -1.71
CA HIS A 23 0.03 14.44 -2.18
C HIS A 23 -0.07 15.63 -1.21
N GLN A 24 0.65 15.58 -0.08
CA GLN A 24 0.70 16.67 0.90
C GLN A 24 -0.70 17.16 1.36
N MET A 25 -1.66 16.24 1.53
CA MET A 25 -3.04 16.59 1.88
C MET A 25 -3.17 17.08 3.32
N GLU A 26 -3.88 18.18 3.55
CA GLU A 26 -4.11 18.72 4.89
C GLU A 26 -4.86 17.75 5.84
N GLY A 27 -4.64 17.91 7.15
CA GLY A 27 -5.08 16.95 8.17
C GLY A 27 -6.59 16.65 8.17
N ASP A 28 -7.44 17.67 8.02
CA ASP A 28 -8.90 17.48 8.03
C ASP A 28 -9.40 16.71 6.81
N ALA A 29 -8.86 17.02 5.62
CA ALA A 29 -9.17 16.30 4.39
C ALA A 29 -8.67 14.86 4.47
N LEU A 30 -7.44 14.65 4.95
CA LEU A 30 -6.86 13.33 5.13
C LEU A 30 -7.67 12.47 6.10
N ARG A 31 -8.12 13.04 7.23
CA ARG A 31 -8.95 12.34 8.21
C ARG A 31 -10.25 11.80 7.59
N SER A 32 -10.87 12.54 6.69
CA SER A 32 -12.11 12.12 6.02
C SER A 32 -11.95 10.88 5.13
N LEU A 33 -10.72 10.57 4.70
CA LEU A 33 -10.40 9.41 3.86
C LEU A 33 -10.02 8.16 4.67
N VAL A 34 -9.73 8.31 5.96
CA VAL A 34 -9.38 7.19 6.84
C VAL A 34 -10.64 6.45 7.25
N LEU A 35 -10.66 5.15 7.01
CA LEU A 35 -11.75 4.28 7.45
C LEU A 35 -11.74 4.20 8.98
N PRO A 36 -12.87 4.41 9.69
CA PRO A 36 -12.91 4.56 11.14
C PRO A 36 -12.75 3.25 11.93
N TRP A 37 -12.25 2.19 11.29
CA TRP A 37 -12.08 0.87 11.88
C TRP A 37 -10.61 0.42 11.80
N GLY A 38 -10.30 -0.66 12.51
CA GLY A 38 -8.94 -1.18 12.58
C GLY A 38 -8.07 -0.45 13.60
N LYS A 39 -6.89 -0.99 13.85
CA LYS A 39 -5.97 -0.46 14.86
C LYS A 39 -5.32 0.83 14.39
N VAL A 40 -5.05 0.97 13.09
CA VAL A 40 -4.44 2.16 12.51
C VAL A 40 -5.31 3.38 12.78
N ALA A 41 -6.60 3.32 12.44
CA ALA A 41 -7.53 4.43 12.61
C ALA A 41 -7.69 4.89 14.08
N THR A 42 -7.68 3.94 15.01
CA THR A 42 -7.87 4.23 16.45
C THR A 42 -6.58 4.61 17.19
N SER A 43 -5.44 4.58 16.51
CA SER A 43 -4.14 4.78 17.14
C SER A 43 -3.81 6.24 17.38
N LYS A 44 -3.12 6.52 18.48
CA LYS A 44 -2.58 7.86 18.77
C LYS A 44 -1.49 8.26 17.79
N GLU A 45 -0.78 7.27 17.25
CA GLU A 45 0.28 7.46 16.26
C GLU A 45 -0.28 7.98 14.93
N THR A 46 -1.43 7.45 14.48
CA THR A 46 -2.10 7.95 13.27
C THR A 46 -2.69 9.33 13.50
N GLU A 47 -3.28 9.58 14.66
CA GLU A 47 -3.77 10.91 15.02
C GLU A 47 -2.63 11.95 15.00
N ARG A 48 -1.49 11.61 15.60
CA ARG A 48 -0.28 12.45 15.57
C ARG A 48 0.20 12.69 14.14
N TYR A 49 0.22 11.65 13.31
CA TYR A 49 0.62 11.75 11.91
C TYR A 49 -0.27 12.73 11.12
N ILE A 50 -1.59 12.67 11.33
CA ILE A 50 -2.55 13.58 10.67
C ILE A 50 -2.34 15.03 11.14
N GLN A 51 -2.06 15.23 12.43
CA GLN A 51 -1.81 16.56 13.02
C GLN A 51 -0.45 17.16 12.63
N THR A 52 0.54 16.34 12.28
CA THR A 52 1.84 16.81 11.78
C THR A 52 1.65 17.52 10.43
N SER A 53 2.41 18.60 10.22
CA SER A 53 2.51 19.30 8.93
C SER A 53 2.77 18.30 7.81
N ALA A 54 2.13 18.48 6.65
CA ALA A 54 2.29 17.57 5.51
C ALA A 54 3.76 17.35 5.11
N SER A 55 4.60 18.38 5.28
CA SER A 55 6.04 18.35 4.98
C SER A 55 6.85 17.46 5.92
N ASP A 56 6.38 17.29 7.16
CA ASP A 56 7.14 16.67 8.26
C ASP A 56 6.62 15.26 8.58
N ARG A 57 5.67 14.76 7.78
CA ARG A 57 5.11 13.42 7.93
C ARG A 57 6.12 12.36 7.50
N ASP A 58 6.22 11.31 8.29
CA ASP A 58 7.07 10.16 8.00
C ASP A 58 6.20 8.91 7.81
N PRO A 59 5.85 8.56 6.55
CA PRO A 59 5.05 7.37 6.29
C PRO A 59 5.81 6.07 6.60
N VAL A 60 7.14 6.07 6.52
CA VAL A 60 7.96 4.87 6.77
C VAL A 60 7.89 4.48 8.24
N ALA A 61 8.10 5.45 9.14
CA ALA A 61 7.97 5.23 10.58
C ALA A 61 6.57 4.74 10.96
N LEU A 62 5.52 5.32 10.35
CA LEU A 62 4.13 4.90 10.59
C LEU A 62 3.90 3.46 10.12
N ILE A 63 4.33 3.11 8.91
CA ILE A 63 4.14 1.74 8.37
C ILE A 63 4.93 0.72 9.20
N ASN A 64 6.17 1.04 9.59
CA ASN A 64 6.97 0.15 10.44
C ASN A 64 6.33 -0.08 11.81
N ARG A 65 5.62 0.92 12.36
CA ARG A 65 4.88 0.77 13.62
C ARG A 65 3.76 -0.27 13.52
N PHE A 66 3.04 -0.34 12.41
CA PHE A 66 1.84 -1.19 12.26
C PHE A 66 2.06 -2.50 11.50
N ALA A 67 2.89 -2.47 10.45
CA ALA A 67 3.15 -3.61 9.57
C ALA A 67 4.57 -4.20 9.71
N GLY A 68 5.47 -3.49 10.41
CA GLY A 68 6.90 -3.81 10.52
C GLY A 68 7.62 -3.78 9.17
N GLY A 69 8.94 -4.01 9.14
CA GLY A 69 9.68 -4.56 7.99
C GLY A 69 9.89 -3.70 6.74
N LEU A 70 9.26 -2.54 6.59
CA LEU A 70 9.46 -1.67 5.42
C LEU A 70 10.91 -1.15 5.34
N GLU A 71 11.53 -0.86 6.50
CA GLU A 71 12.95 -0.50 6.58
C GLU A 71 13.90 -1.62 6.16
N GLN A 72 13.48 -2.88 6.25
CA GLN A 72 14.31 -4.03 5.88
C GLN A 72 14.18 -4.38 4.40
N ASP A 73 13.11 -3.93 3.73
CA ASP A 73 12.90 -4.03 2.28
C ASP A 73 13.67 -2.93 1.51
N GLN A 74 14.52 -2.16 2.21
CA GLN A 74 15.27 -1.04 1.67
C GLN A 74 16.52 -1.49 0.89
N GLN A 75 16.41 -1.52 -0.44
CA GLN A 75 17.40 -0.82 -1.26
C GLN A 75 17.00 0.66 -1.30
N LEU A 76 17.41 1.42 -0.27
CA LEU A 76 17.30 2.89 -0.29
C LEU A 76 18.10 3.41 -1.48
N VAL A 77 17.46 4.20 -2.33
CA VAL A 77 18.12 4.84 -3.46
C VAL A 77 19.17 5.77 -2.87
N GLN A 78 20.44 5.54 -3.21
CA GLN A 78 21.51 6.46 -2.84
C GLN A 78 21.15 7.85 -3.37
N ARG A 79 21.20 8.86 -2.48
CA ARG A 79 20.89 10.28 -2.72
C ARG A 79 21.87 10.98 -3.68
N GLY A 80 22.31 10.28 -4.72
CA GLY A 80 23.19 10.81 -5.75
C GLY A 80 22.37 11.13 -7.01
N SER A 81 21.93 12.37 -7.14
CA SER A 81 21.57 13.00 -8.44
C SER A 81 20.16 12.74 -9.01
N ILE A 82 19.13 12.52 -8.19
CA ILE A 82 17.73 12.42 -8.67
C ILE A 82 16.92 13.62 -8.18
N HIS A 83 16.05 14.19 -9.03
CA HIS A 83 15.16 15.28 -8.64
C HIS A 83 14.30 14.87 -7.42
N ILE A 84 14.04 15.81 -6.51
CA ILE A 84 13.30 15.55 -5.26
C ILE A 84 11.91 14.95 -5.56
N GLU A 85 11.26 15.42 -6.62
CA GLU A 85 9.96 14.90 -7.07
C GLU A 85 10.05 13.45 -7.54
N GLU A 86 11.00 13.12 -8.42
CA GLU A 86 11.24 11.74 -8.88
C GLU A 86 11.57 10.80 -7.72
N THR A 87 12.29 11.29 -6.71
CA THR A 87 12.62 10.52 -5.50
C THR A 87 11.35 10.23 -4.69
N SER A 88 10.48 11.22 -4.48
CA SER A 88 9.22 11.05 -3.74
C SER A 88 8.23 10.10 -4.44
N VAL A 89 8.18 10.12 -5.78
CA VAL A 89 7.38 9.19 -6.59
C VAL A 89 7.87 7.77 -6.40
N LEU A 90 9.18 7.54 -6.53
CA LEU A 90 9.78 6.21 -6.36
C LEU A 90 9.59 5.68 -4.94
N GLU A 91 9.71 6.53 -3.93
CA GLU A 91 9.46 6.16 -2.53
C GLU A 91 7.99 5.81 -2.28
N ASN A 92 7.05 6.57 -2.84
CA ASN A 92 5.62 6.23 -2.75
C ASN A 92 5.32 4.89 -3.43
N LEU A 93 5.82 4.67 -4.65
CA LEU A 93 5.63 3.39 -5.37
C LEU A 93 6.17 2.19 -4.58
N LYS A 94 7.31 2.34 -3.91
CA LYS A 94 7.86 1.28 -3.04
C LYS A 94 6.97 0.98 -1.83
N ILE A 95 6.42 2.02 -1.21
CA ILE A 95 5.46 1.86 -0.10
C ILE A 95 4.23 1.08 -0.58
N GLU A 96 3.73 1.43 -1.77
CA GLU A 96 2.57 0.77 -2.37
C GLU A 96 2.82 -0.71 -2.62
N ASP A 97 3.92 -1.04 -3.32
CA ASP A 97 4.35 -2.41 -3.59
C ASP A 97 4.55 -3.22 -2.30
N TYR A 98 5.16 -2.61 -1.27
CA TYR A 98 5.33 -3.26 0.03
C TYR A 98 3.99 -3.63 0.69
N LEU A 99 3.04 -2.70 0.73
CA LEU A 99 1.73 -2.92 1.32
C LEU A 99 0.90 -3.92 0.48
N GLU A 100 1.10 -3.95 -0.83
CA GLU A 100 0.47 -4.92 -1.73
C GLU A 100 0.99 -6.34 -1.49
N LYS A 101 2.31 -6.53 -1.41
CA LYS A 101 2.94 -7.82 -1.05
C LYS A 101 2.43 -8.35 0.28
N LYS A 102 2.25 -7.48 1.28
CA LYS A 102 1.65 -7.85 2.57
C LYS A 102 0.21 -8.30 2.42
N ARG A 103 -0.57 -7.65 1.56
CA ARG A 103 -1.96 -8.04 1.26
C ARG A 103 -2.02 -9.39 0.55
N HIS A 104 -1.16 -9.64 -0.43
CA HIS A 104 -1.04 -10.94 -1.08
C HIS A 104 -0.68 -12.06 -0.10
N ALA A 105 0.32 -11.84 0.75
CA ALA A 105 0.71 -12.81 1.76
C ALA A 105 -0.44 -13.14 2.72
N LEU A 106 -1.27 -12.15 3.04
CA LEU A 106 -2.49 -12.31 3.83
C LEU A 106 -3.51 -13.22 3.12
N TYR A 107 -3.81 -12.94 1.84
CA TYR A 107 -4.74 -13.75 1.03
C TYR A 107 -4.26 -15.19 0.85
N HIS A 108 -2.97 -15.41 0.57
CA HIS A 108 -2.42 -16.76 0.49
C HIS A 108 -2.48 -17.51 1.82
N LYS A 109 -2.19 -16.83 2.94
CA LYS A 109 -2.35 -17.43 4.27
C LYS A 109 -3.80 -17.86 4.52
N MET A 110 -4.77 -17.09 4.03
CA MET A 110 -6.20 -17.42 4.18
C MET A 110 -6.59 -18.67 3.39
N LEU A 111 -6.02 -18.87 2.18
CA LEU A 111 -6.21 -20.12 1.43
C LEU A 111 -5.69 -21.35 2.17
N SER A 112 -4.64 -21.19 2.99
CA SER A 112 -4.06 -22.28 3.78
C SER A 112 -4.73 -22.50 5.15
N SER A 113 -5.72 -21.69 5.50
CA SER A 113 -6.43 -21.74 6.79
C SER A 113 -7.72 -22.59 6.70
N ASP A 114 -8.57 -22.55 7.73
CA ASP A 114 -9.80 -23.36 7.80
C ASP A 114 -10.66 -23.21 6.53
N PRO A 115 -10.86 -24.30 5.75
CA PRO A 115 -11.53 -24.25 4.46
C PRO A 115 -13.04 -23.96 4.56
N PHE A 116 -13.65 -24.02 5.75
CA PHE A 116 -15.09 -23.75 5.95
C PHE A 116 -15.38 -22.31 6.38
N THR A 117 -14.60 -21.36 5.90
CA THR A 117 -14.74 -19.94 6.24
C THR A 117 -15.01 -19.06 5.01
N ILE A 118 -15.77 -17.98 5.18
CA ILE A 118 -16.00 -16.95 4.15
C ILE A 118 -14.68 -16.37 3.60
N ALA A 119 -13.61 -16.43 4.41
CA ALA A 119 -12.28 -15.97 4.04
C ALA A 119 -11.71 -16.72 2.81
N LEU A 120 -12.04 -18.01 2.64
CA LEU A 120 -11.59 -18.79 1.48
C LEU A 120 -12.17 -18.23 0.18
N ALA A 121 -13.48 -18.04 0.12
CA ALA A 121 -14.16 -17.49 -1.06
C ALA A 121 -13.70 -16.07 -1.39
N LEU A 122 -13.52 -15.22 -0.37
CA LEU A 122 -13.00 -13.86 -0.55
C LEU A 122 -11.57 -13.84 -1.08
N SER A 123 -10.69 -14.71 -0.56
CA SER A 123 -9.30 -14.79 -1.02
C SER A 123 -9.21 -15.19 -2.49
N TYR A 124 -10.01 -16.18 -2.92
CA TYR A 124 -10.12 -16.54 -4.33
C TYR A 124 -10.62 -15.38 -5.19
N PHE A 125 -11.63 -14.64 -4.73
CA PHE A 125 -12.17 -13.51 -5.48
C PHE A 125 -11.13 -12.39 -5.66
N PHE A 126 -10.40 -12.05 -4.60
CA PHE A 126 -9.37 -11.00 -4.66
C PHE A 126 -8.20 -11.41 -5.56
N LEU A 127 -7.67 -12.63 -5.39
CA LEU A 127 -6.57 -13.13 -6.23
C LEU A 127 -6.96 -13.20 -7.71
N ASN A 128 -8.16 -13.72 -8.01
CA ASN A 128 -8.64 -13.79 -9.40
C ASN A 128 -8.83 -12.39 -10.02
N LYS A 129 -9.30 -11.41 -9.24
CA LYS A 129 -9.43 -10.02 -9.71
C LYS A 129 -8.06 -9.43 -10.05
N GLU A 130 -7.04 -9.69 -9.25
CA GLU A 130 -5.67 -9.23 -9.48
C GLU A 130 -5.05 -9.92 -10.70
N GLU A 131 -5.17 -11.24 -10.82
CA GLU A 131 -4.74 -11.99 -12.00
C GLU A 131 -5.39 -11.46 -13.28
N SER A 132 -6.70 -11.22 -13.25
CA SER A 132 -7.44 -10.65 -14.37
C SER A 132 -6.94 -9.24 -14.74
N SER A 133 -6.54 -8.44 -13.75
CA SER A 133 -6.02 -7.09 -13.96
C SER A 133 -4.61 -7.13 -14.54
N MET A 134 -3.75 -8.02 -14.03
CA MET A 134 -2.41 -8.28 -14.56
C MET A 134 -2.45 -8.75 -16.02
N ILE A 135 -3.31 -9.72 -16.35
CA ILE A 135 -3.47 -10.20 -17.73
C ILE A 135 -3.89 -9.07 -18.66
N LYS A 136 -4.84 -8.22 -18.23
CA LYS A 136 -5.25 -7.04 -19.01
C LYS A 136 -4.11 -6.04 -19.20
N ALA A 137 -3.32 -5.77 -18.16
CA ALA A 137 -2.16 -4.88 -18.25
C ALA A 137 -1.12 -5.40 -19.25
N ILE A 138 -0.80 -6.71 -19.22
CA ILE A 138 0.12 -7.35 -20.16
C ILE A 138 -0.44 -7.28 -21.60
N LEU A 139 -1.72 -7.62 -21.80
CA LEU A 139 -2.35 -7.60 -23.11
C LEU A 139 -2.35 -6.18 -23.70
N ASN A 140 -2.76 -5.19 -22.91
CA ASN A 140 -2.74 -3.79 -23.34
C ASN A 140 -1.32 -3.32 -23.65
N GLY A 141 -0.36 -3.64 -22.78
CA GLY A 141 1.05 -3.31 -22.98
C GLY A 141 1.62 -3.87 -24.27
N LYS A 142 1.38 -5.16 -24.54
CA LYS A 142 1.78 -5.81 -25.79
C LYS A 142 1.06 -5.21 -27.01
N TYR A 143 -0.23 -4.91 -26.88
CA TYR A 143 -1.02 -4.35 -27.96
C TYR A 143 -0.55 -2.94 -28.38
N TYR A 144 -0.18 -2.10 -27.41
CA TYR A 144 0.31 -0.74 -27.67
C TYR A 144 1.83 -0.64 -27.86
N GLY A 145 2.56 -1.76 -27.79
CA GLY A 145 4.01 -1.79 -28.01
C GLY A 145 4.83 -1.14 -26.89
N TYR A 146 4.31 -1.12 -25.66
CA TYR A 146 5.06 -0.60 -24.51
C TYR A 146 6.25 -1.50 -24.16
N ASP A 147 7.29 -0.90 -23.60
CA ASP A 147 8.46 -1.65 -23.15
C ASP A 147 8.14 -2.50 -21.92
N GLU A 148 8.93 -3.55 -21.71
CA GLU A 148 8.65 -4.50 -20.63
C GLU A 148 8.76 -3.84 -19.23
N ALA A 149 9.62 -2.82 -19.09
CA ALA A 149 9.76 -2.09 -17.83
C ALA A 149 8.48 -1.30 -17.50
N TYR A 150 7.86 -0.65 -18.49
CA TYR A 150 6.59 0.04 -18.31
C TYR A 150 5.44 -0.92 -18.02
N ILE A 151 5.36 -2.05 -18.73
CA ILE A 151 4.33 -3.07 -18.49
C ILE A 151 4.42 -3.59 -17.06
N ARG A 152 5.64 -3.89 -16.57
CA ARG A 152 5.87 -4.32 -15.19
C ARG A 152 5.56 -3.23 -14.16
N GLY A 153 5.85 -1.96 -14.49
CA GLY A 153 5.55 -0.82 -13.62
C GLY A 153 4.06 -0.55 -13.40
N VAL A 154 3.18 -0.99 -14.33
CA VAL A 154 1.72 -0.88 -14.20
C VAL A 154 1.10 -2.10 -13.49
N ILE A 155 1.86 -3.19 -13.34
CA ILE A 155 1.42 -4.42 -12.63
C ILE A 155 1.66 -4.30 -11.11
N GLY A 156 2.46 -3.32 -10.67
CA GLY A 156 2.74 -3.01 -9.26
C GLY A 156 1.70 -2.10 -8.62
#